data_AF-A0A814YEK8-F1
#
_entry.id   AF-A0A814YEK8-F1
#
_cell.length_a   1.000
_cell.length_b   1.000
_cell.length_c   1.000
_cell.angle_alpha   90.00
_cell.angle_beta   90.00
_cell.angle_gamma   90.00
#
_symmetry.space_group_name_H-M   'P 1'
#
loop_
_entity.id
_entity.type
_entity.pdbx_description
1 polymer ?
#
loop_
_entity_poly.entity_id
_entity_poly.type
_entity_poly.pdbx_seq_one_letter_code
_entity_poly.pdbx_strand_id
1 'polypeptide(L)'
;MATAVELSDVIFICMSDPYKQSTYYRSDAEYAYTRQRHIIPLERLSSIENSYNDRFIEWWTHEDVLSFLYDKYLDVIRTLFEYEQQFDGHSLYILYKQCQSNTQSTYQVLNTQLNQLHDRTLPYFTYIHFVSELEKQFNPVDIKQYIRYLLWIIYAKIRQKLF
;
A
#
# COMPACT_ATOMS: atom_id res chain seq x y z
N MET A 1 23.72 -20.85 8.24
CA MET A 1 22.87 -20.22 9.27
C MET A 1 23.20 -20.73 10.68
N ALA A 2 23.25 -22.04 10.93
CA ALA A 2 23.55 -22.61 12.26
C ALA A 2 24.79 -22.03 12.96
N THR A 3 25.92 -21.87 12.27
CA THR A 3 27.13 -21.26 12.84
C THR A 3 26.91 -19.80 13.27
N ALA A 4 26.13 -19.04 12.50
CA ALA A 4 25.81 -17.65 12.85
C ALA A 4 24.94 -17.59 14.12
N VAL A 5 23.98 -18.51 14.26
CA VAL A 5 23.16 -18.66 15.48
C VAL A 5 24.02 -19.00 16.70
N GLU A 6 25.04 -19.85 16.53
CA GLU A 6 25.91 -20.29 17.62
C GLU A 6 26.85 -19.20 18.13
N LEU A 7 27.33 -18.34 17.23
CA LEU A 7 28.26 -17.26 17.54
C LEU A 7 27.56 -15.96 17.95
N SER A 8 26.23 -15.87 17.82
CA SER A 8 25.47 -14.65 18.13
C SER A 8 24.94 -14.65 19.56
N ASP A 9 25.02 -13.50 20.22
CA ASP A 9 24.40 -13.26 21.54
C ASP A 9 22.92 -12.88 21.39
N VAL A 10 22.60 -12.14 20.33
CA VAL A 10 21.25 -11.65 20.01
C VAL A 10 20.95 -11.97 18.56
N ILE A 11 19.73 -12.40 18.27
CA ILE A 11 19.28 -12.77 16.93
C ILE A 11 18.03 -11.97 16.59
N PHE A 12 18.10 -11.20 15.50
CA PHE A 12 16.94 -10.53 14.93
C PHE A 12 16.23 -11.44 13.94
N ILE A 13 14.92 -11.62 14.10
CA ILE A 13 14.12 -12.47 13.22
C ILE A 13 13.00 -11.65 12.60
N CYS A 14 13.01 -11.47 11.28
CA CYS A 14 11.94 -10.78 10.55
C CYS A 14 10.70 -11.66 10.43
N MET A 15 9.60 -11.28 11.09
CA MET A 15 8.37 -12.07 11.16
C MET A 15 7.35 -11.69 10.07
N SER A 16 7.78 -11.64 8.81
CA SER A 16 6.86 -11.40 7.69
C SER A 16 5.99 -12.62 7.37
N ASP A 17 4.85 -12.45 6.69
CA ASP A 17 4.00 -13.60 6.31
C ASP A 17 4.72 -14.63 5.42
N PRO A 18 5.54 -14.22 4.42
CA PRO A 18 6.39 -15.17 3.71
C PRO A 18 7.37 -15.90 4.61
N TYR A 19 7.89 -15.24 5.66
CA TYR A 19 8.80 -15.85 6.62
C TYR A 19 8.12 -16.97 7.42
N LYS A 20 6.90 -16.69 7.93
CA LYS A 20 6.10 -17.67 8.69
C LYS A 20 5.72 -18.91 7.88
N GLN A 21 5.58 -18.78 6.57
CA GLN A 21 5.18 -19.87 5.68
C GLN A 21 6.35 -20.74 5.19
N SER A 22 7.58 -20.27 5.29
CA SER A 22 8.76 -21.00 4.83
C SER A 22 9.27 -22.00 5.88
N THR A 23 9.36 -23.27 5.50
CA THR A 23 9.93 -24.33 6.35
C THR A 23 11.37 -24.03 6.78
N TYR A 24 12.18 -23.47 5.89
CA TYR A 24 13.58 -23.16 6.18
C TYR A 24 13.72 -22.10 7.28
N TYR A 25 12.98 -21.02 7.15
CA TYR A 25 13.01 -19.92 8.12
C TYR A 25 12.46 -20.33 9.48
N ARG A 26 11.42 -21.16 9.50
CA ARG A 26 10.93 -21.77 10.74
C ARG A 26 11.98 -22.64 11.40
N SER A 27 12.68 -23.47 10.63
CA SER A 27 13.73 -24.35 11.18
C SER A 27 14.90 -23.56 11.78
N ASP A 28 15.29 -22.43 11.17
CA ASP A 28 16.33 -21.56 11.70
C ASP A 28 15.88 -20.85 13.00
N ALA A 29 14.62 -20.38 13.05
CA ALA A 29 14.03 -19.77 14.24
C ALA A 29 13.90 -20.79 15.39
N GLU A 30 13.46 -22.01 15.09
CA GLU A 30 13.38 -23.12 16.06
C GLU A 30 14.77 -23.52 16.56
N TYR A 31 15.78 -23.50 15.69
CA TYR A 31 17.16 -23.77 16.08
C TYR A 31 17.69 -22.70 17.04
N ALA A 32 17.51 -21.41 16.72
CA ALA A 32 17.87 -20.30 17.60
C ALA A 32 17.17 -20.37 18.96
N TYR A 33 15.88 -20.73 18.97
CA TYR A 33 15.08 -20.89 20.17
C TYR A 33 15.59 -22.06 21.03
N THR A 34 15.87 -23.21 20.42
CA THR A 34 16.41 -24.40 21.10
C THR A 34 17.78 -24.13 21.72
N ARG A 35 18.58 -23.25 21.11
CA ARG A 35 19.87 -22.80 21.63
C ARG A 35 19.77 -21.70 22.69
N GLN A 36 18.56 -21.34 23.14
CA GLN A 36 18.29 -20.32 24.15
C GLN A 36 18.92 -18.95 23.81
N ARG A 37 18.95 -18.61 22.52
CA ARG A 37 19.45 -17.30 22.08
C ARG A 37 18.43 -16.21 22.40
N HIS A 38 18.92 -15.00 22.64
CA HIS A 38 18.06 -13.84 22.82
C HIS A 38 17.49 -13.41 21.47
N ILE A 39 16.25 -13.81 21.20
CA ILE A 39 15.57 -13.52 19.94
C ILE A 39 14.80 -12.21 20.08
N ILE A 40 15.06 -11.27 19.16
CA ILE A 40 14.28 -10.04 18.99
C ILE A 40 13.44 -10.20 17.72
N PRO A 41 12.12 -10.44 17.82
CA PRO A 41 11.27 -10.45 16.65
C PRO A 41 11.19 -9.04 16.06
N LEU A 42 11.53 -8.93 14.78
CA LEU A 42 11.24 -7.77 13.96
C LEU A 42 9.90 -8.02 13.30
N GLU A 43 8.84 -7.58 13.96
CA GLU A 43 7.55 -7.48 13.32
C GLU A 43 7.56 -6.24 12.43
N ARG A 44 7.05 -6.38 11.20
CA ARG A 44 6.68 -5.19 10.43
C ARG A 44 5.62 -4.50 11.28
N LEU A 45 5.89 -3.27 11.72
CA LEU A 45 4.90 -2.40 12.33
C LEU A 45 3.84 -2.09 11.26
N SER A 46 2.92 -3.02 11.01
CA SER A 46 1.69 -2.77 10.24
C SER A 46 0.63 -2.10 11.12
N SER A 47 1.04 -1.54 12.26
CA SER A 47 0.18 -1.03 13.33
C SER A 47 -0.03 0.48 13.27
N ILE A 48 0.19 1.10 12.11
CA ILE A 48 -0.82 2.07 11.69
C ILE A 48 -1.83 1.18 10.99
N GLU A 49 -2.87 0.74 11.70
CA GLU A 49 -4.06 0.24 11.02
C GLU A 49 -4.36 1.26 9.93
N ASN A 50 -4.26 0.83 8.67
CA ASN A 50 -4.35 1.69 7.51
C ASN A 50 -5.71 2.40 7.52
N SER A 51 -5.76 3.52 8.23
CA SER A 51 -6.96 4.33 8.49
C SER A 51 -7.59 4.78 7.17
N TYR A 52 -6.80 4.76 6.10
CA TYR A 52 -7.25 5.04 4.74
C TYR A 52 -8.18 3.95 4.17
N ASN A 53 -8.07 2.67 4.60
CA ASN A 53 -8.91 1.58 4.07
C ASN A 53 -10.40 1.76 4.37
N ASP A 54 -10.76 2.45 5.46
CA ASP A 54 -12.15 2.69 5.86
C ASP A 54 -12.76 3.95 5.22
N ARG A 55 -11.92 4.76 4.56
CA ARG A 55 -12.30 6.05 3.97
C ARG A 55 -12.32 5.96 2.45
N PHE A 56 -13.22 6.74 1.83
CA PHE A 56 -13.17 6.94 0.39
C PHE A 56 -11.83 7.58 0.02
N ILE A 57 -11.23 7.10 -1.07
CA ILE A 57 -9.92 7.52 -1.54
C ILE A 57 -9.84 9.02 -1.82
N GLU A 58 -10.94 9.68 -2.22
CA GLU A 58 -10.97 11.14 -2.39
C GLU A 58 -10.72 11.91 -1.07
N TRP A 59 -10.82 11.23 0.07
CA TRP A 59 -10.63 11.79 1.41
C TRP A 59 -9.30 11.35 2.04
N TRP A 60 -8.46 10.67 1.27
CA TRP A 60 -7.11 10.32 1.70
C TRP A 60 -6.26 11.58 1.74
N THR A 61 -5.57 11.74 2.85
CA THR A 61 -4.51 12.73 2.99
C THR A 61 -3.29 12.33 2.17
N HIS A 62 -2.32 13.23 2.06
CA HIS A 62 -1.03 12.92 1.47
C HIS A 62 -0.35 11.70 2.13
N GLU A 63 -0.37 11.63 3.46
CA GLU A 63 0.21 10.53 4.23
C GLU A 63 -0.52 9.20 3.97
N ASP A 64 -1.84 9.24 3.81
CA ASP A 64 -2.66 8.07 3.45
C ASP A 64 -2.25 7.52 2.09
N VAL A 65 -2.03 8.40 1.09
CA VAL A 65 -1.57 8.00 -0.24
C VAL A 65 -0.18 7.38 -0.21
N LEU A 66 0.77 7.99 0.52
CA LEU A 66 2.12 7.43 0.65
C LEU A 66 2.11 6.08 1.37
N SER A 67 1.27 5.93 2.39
CA SER A 67 1.09 4.67 3.12
C SER A 67 0.52 3.59 2.21
N PHE A 68 -0.50 3.92 1.40
CA PHE A 68 -1.05 3.02 0.39
C PHE A 68 0.02 2.56 -0.61
N LEU A 69 0.80 3.49 -1.18
CA LEU A 69 1.84 3.13 -2.16
C LEU A 69 2.92 2.25 -1.54
N TYR A 70 3.30 2.53 -0.29
CA TYR A 70 4.26 1.71 0.45
C TYR A 70 3.74 0.28 0.69
N ASP A 71 2.48 0.14 1.12
CA ASP A 71 1.89 -1.17 1.41
C ASP A 71 1.66 -2.02 0.17
N LYS A 72 1.49 -1.38 -0.99
CA LYS A 72 1.37 -2.05 -2.28
C LYS A 72 2.71 -2.29 -2.96
N TYR A 73 3.83 -2.08 -2.28
CA TYR A 73 5.18 -2.26 -2.86
C TYR A 73 5.41 -1.41 -4.12
N LEU A 74 4.85 -0.19 -4.13
CA LEU A 74 4.96 0.77 -5.22
C LEU A 74 5.99 1.86 -4.91
N ASP A 75 7.10 1.50 -4.28
CA ASP A 75 8.11 2.44 -3.78
C ASP A 75 8.65 3.38 -4.86
N VAL A 76 8.80 2.88 -6.10
CA VAL A 76 9.28 3.67 -7.25
C VAL A 76 8.31 4.80 -7.59
N ILE A 77 7.01 4.56 -7.47
CA ILE A 77 5.99 5.58 -7.71
C ILE A 77 5.81 6.45 -6.48
N ARG A 78 5.94 5.88 -5.27
CA ARG A 78 5.94 6.62 -4.01
C ARG A 78 6.98 7.76 -4.02
N THR A 79 8.19 7.50 -4.55
CA THR A 79 9.23 8.54 -4.62
C THR A 79 8.85 9.74 -5.48
N LEU A 80 7.99 9.58 -6.49
CA LEU A 80 7.49 10.71 -7.28
C LEU A 80 6.70 11.70 -6.43
N PHE A 81 5.91 11.17 -5.50
CA PHE A 81 4.95 11.96 -4.74
C PHE A 81 5.47 12.35 -3.36
N GLU A 82 6.50 11.68 -2.85
CA GLU A 82 7.05 11.89 -1.49
C GLU A 82 7.44 13.35 -1.19
N TYR A 83 7.82 14.12 -2.21
CA TYR A 83 8.20 15.53 -2.07
C TYR A 83 7.06 16.51 -2.39
N GLU A 84 5.96 16.04 -2.98
CA GLU A 84 4.81 16.86 -3.34
C GLU A 84 3.82 16.90 -2.16
N GLN A 85 3.94 17.93 -1.31
CA GLN A 85 3.11 18.10 -0.11
C GLN A 85 1.58 18.16 -0.37
N GLN A 86 1.16 18.32 -1.62
CA GLN A 86 -0.24 18.46 -2.02
C GLN A 86 -0.80 17.23 -2.74
N PHE A 87 -0.01 16.17 -2.92
CA PHE A 87 -0.49 14.98 -3.62
C PHE A 87 -1.37 14.13 -2.69
N ASP A 88 -2.67 14.40 -2.72
CA ASP A 88 -3.70 13.79 -1.90
C ASP A 88 -4.54 12.75 -2.67
N GLY A 89 -5.52 12.19 -1.99
CA GLY A 89 -6.43 11.21 -2.56
C GLY A 89 -7.24 11.68 -3.77
N HIS A 90 -7.63 12.95 -3.80
CA HIS A 90 -8.30 13.55 -4.95
C HIS A 90 -7.38 13.62 -6.17
N SER A 91 -6.13 14.05 -5.97
CA SER A 91 -5.10 14.07 -6.99
C SER A 91 -4.81 12.67 -7.54
N LEU A 92 -4.76 11.67 -6.67
CA LEU A 92 -4.61 10.26 -7.04
C LEU A 92 -5.79 9.74 -7.89
N TYR A 93 -7.02 10.17 -7.59
CA TYR A 93 -8.19 9.84 -8.40
C TYR A 93 -8.15 10.47 -9.81
N ILE A 94 -7.74 11.72 -9.91
CA ILE A 94 -7.57 12.39 -11.21
C ILE A 94 -6.51 11.64 -12.04
N LEU A 95 -5.38 11.31 -11.42
CA LEU A 95 -4.33 10.53 -12.06
C LEU A 95 -4.85 9.17 -12.54
N TYR A 96 -5.63 8.47 -11.72
CA TYR A 96 -6.28 7.22 -12.12
C TYR A 96 -7.15 7.40 -13.38
N LYS A 97 -7.99 8.44 -13.43
CA LYS A 97 -8.83 8.73 -14.61
C LYS A 97 -8.01 9.02 -15.87
N GLN A 98 -6.86 9.66 -15.72
CA GLN A 98 -5.91 9.87 -16.82
C GLN A 98 -5.27 8.54 -17.27
N CYS A 99 -4.89 7.65 -16.34
CA CYS A 99 -4.40 6.31 -16.66
C CYS A 99 -5.43 5.50 -17.47
N GLN A 100 -6.72 5.59 -17.11
CA GLN A 100 -7.80 4.90 -17.83
C GLN A 100 -8.01 5.46 -19.25
N SER A 101 -7.88 6.77 -19.42
CA SER A 101 -8.18 7.44 -20.69
C SER A 101 -7.04 7.33 -21.70
N ASN A 102 -5.78 7.37 -21.24
CA ASN A 102 -4.61 7.30 -22.10
C ASN A 102 -3.42 6.64 -21.39
N THR A 103 -3.48 5.32 -21.26
CA THR A 103 -2.53 4.53 -20.47
C THR A 103 -1.07 4.71 -20.92
N GLN A 104 -0.81 4.79 -22.23
CA GLN A 104 0.55 4.91 -22.75
C GLN A 104 1.14 6.32 -22.55
N SER A 105 0.35 7.37 -22.81
CA SER A 105 0.80 8.74 -22.60
C SER A 105 1.09 9.01 -21.12
N THR A 106 0.18 8.60 -20.24
CA THR A 106 0.34 8.79 -18.79
C THR A 106 1.58 8.07 -18.27
N TYR A 107 1.84 6.84 -18.73
CA TYR A 107 3.10 6.14 -18.43
C TYR A 107 4.34 6.93 -18.88
N GLN A 108 4.34 7.45 -20.11
CA GLN A 108 5.48 8.22 -20.63
C GLN A 108 5.73 9.49 -19.80
N VAL A 109 4.66 10.19 -19.40
CA VAL A 109 4.75 11.38 -18.54
C VAL A 109 5.36 11.02 -17.19
N LEU A 110 4.82 10.02 -16.49
CA LEU A 110 5.32 9.59 -15.19
C LEU A 110 6.77 9.10 -15.25
N ASN A 111 7.11 8.31 -16.28
CA ASN A 111 8.48 7.82 -16.47
C ASN A 111 9.46 8.96 -16.77
N THR A 112 9.03 9.97 -17.53
CA THR A 112 9.85 11.16 -17.80
C THR A 112 10.09 11.96 -16.53
N GLN A 113 9.05 12.20 -15.73
CA GLN A 113 9.18 12.90 -14.44
C GLN A 113 10.07 12.14 -13.46
N LEU A 114 9.92 10.82 -13.37
CA LEU A 114 10.76 10.00 -12.50
C LEU A 114 12.23 10.07 -12.88
N ASN A 115 12.52 10.02 -14.19
CA ASN A 115 13.88 10.13 -14.70
C ASN A 115 14.47 11.52 -14.40
N GLN A 116 13.70 12.59 -14.61
CA GLN A 116 14.14 13.95 -14.34
C GLN A 116 14.43 14.22 -12.85
N LEU A 117 13.61 13.69 -11.94
CA LEU A 117 13.72 13.97 -10.51
C LEU A 117 14.71 13.04 -9.79
N HIS A 118 14.79 11.78 -10.21
CA HIS A 118 15.49 10.74 -9.45
C HIS A 118 16.47 9.89 -10.26
N ASP A 119 16.66 10.18 -11.56
CA ASP A 119 17.49 9.38 -12.48
C ASP A 119 17.09 7.89 -12.45
N ARG A 120 15.78 7.65 -12.34
CA ARG A 120 15.19 6.31 -12.28
C ARG A 120 14.21 6.10 -13.43
N THR A 121 14.18 4.88 -13.94
CA THR A 121 13.17 4.44 -14.91
C THR A 121 12.02 3.76 -14.19
N LEU A 122 10.79 4.06 -14.58
CA LEU A 122 9.58 3.39 -14.10
C LEU A 122 9.38 2.12 -14.95
N PRO A 123 9.58 0.91 -14.41
CA PRO A 123 9.32 -0.29 -15.19
C PRO A 123 7.84 -0.35 -15.56
N TYR A 124 7.54 -0.68 -16.82
CA TYR A 124 6.16 -0.75 -17.31
C TYR A 124 5.30 -1.70 -16.46
N PHE A 125 5.87 -2.81 -15.99
CA PHE A 125 5.17 -3.74 -15.11
C PHE A 125 4.77 -3.11 -13.76
N THR A 126 5.63 -2.29 -13.17
CA THR A 126 5.32 -1.54 -11.94
C THR A 126 4.18 -0.55 -12.16
N TYR A 127 4.15 0.11 -13.33
CA TYR A 127 3.05 0.98 -13.71
C TYR A 127 1.72 0.22 -13.87
N ILE A 128 1.72 -0.93 -14.56
CA ILE A 128 0.52 -1.76 -14.67
C ILE A 128 0.05 -2.26 -13.30
N HIS A 129 0.98 -2.66 -12.43
CA HIS A 129 0.66 -3.05 -11.05
C HIS A 129 0.00 -1.91 -10.28
N PHE A 130 0.53 -0.68 -10.40
CA PHE A 130 -0.06 0.51 -9.81
C PHE A 130 -1.48 0.77 -10.29
N VAL A 131 -1.72 0.77 -11.60
CA VAL A 131 -3.06 0.98 -12.15
C VAL A 131 -4.04 -0.09 -11.67
N SER A 132 -3.60 -1.35 -11.59
CA SER A 132 -4.42 -2.46 -11.08
C SER A 132 -4.77 -2.30 -9.60
N GLU A 133 -3.83 -1.87 -8.75
CA GLU A 133 -4.13 -1.62 -7.34
C GLU A 133 -5.08 -0.43 -7.15
N LEU A 134 -4.95 0.63 -7.96
CA LEU A 134 -5.92 1.72 -7.97
C LEU A 134 -7.31 1.24 -8.41
N GLU A 135 -7.39 0.43 -9.46
CA GLU A 135 -8.66 -0.13 -9.92
C GLU A 135 -9.37 -0.92 -8.81
N LYS A 136 -8.64 -1.68 -7.99
CA LYS A 136 -9.23 -2.38 -6.83
C LYS A 136 -9.81 -1.42 -5.78
N GLN A 137 -9.21 -0.24 -5.62
CA GLN A 137 -9.69 0.78 -4.68
C GLN A 137 -10.87 1.60 -5.24
N PHE A 138 -10.87 1.91 -6.54
CA PHE A 138 -11.89 2.74 -7.19
C PHE A 138 -13.07 1.96 -7.75
N ASN A 139 -12.86 0.69 -8.07
CA ASN A 139 -13.86 -0.23 -8.56
C ASN A 139 -13.92 -1.45 -7.65
N PRO A 140 -14.13 -1.28 -6.33
CA PRO A 140 -14.48 -2.40 -5.51
C PRO A 140 -15.81 -2.88 -6.10
N VAL A 141 -15.82 -4.07 -6.67
CA VAL A 141 -17.06 -4.78 -6.98
C VAL A 141 -17.73 -5.03 -5.62
N ASP A 142 -18.33 -4.02 -5.00
CA ASP A 142 -18.69 -4.07 -3.59
C ASP A 142 -19.98 -3.30 -3.30
N ILE A 143 -21.03 -4.11 -3.24
CA ILE A 143 -22.42 -3.87 -2.82
C ILE A 143 -22.54 -2.92 -1.63
N LYS A 144 -21.53 -2.82 -0.75
CA LYS A 144 -21.51 -1.89 0.39
C LYS A 144 -21.57 -0.42 0.01
N GLN A 145 -20.92 -0.01 -1.07
CA GLN A 145 -20.91 1.40 -1.50
C GLN A 145 -22.26 1.78 -2.14
N TYR A 146 -22.87 0.85 -2.87
CA TYR A 146 -24.24 0.96 -3.36
C TYR A 146 -25.26 1.02 -2.21
N ILE A 147 -25.10 0.19 -1.18
CA ILE A 147 -25.97 0.23 0.01
C ILE A 147 -25.80 1.54 0.79
N ARG A 148 -24.58 2.03 1.00
CA ARG A 148 -24.34 3.32 1.67
C ARG A 148 -24.94 4.49 0.90
N TYR A 149 -24.81 4.49 -0.42
CA TYR A 149 -25.44 5.49 -1.29
C TYR A 149 -26.97 5.43 -1.22
N LEU A 150 -27.57 4.24 -1.26
CA LEU A 150 -29.01 4.06 -1.09
C LEU A 150 -29.50 4.52 0.29
N LEU A 151 -28.77 4.21 1.36
CA LEU A 151 -29.11 4.67 2.72
C LEU A 151 -29.06 6.19 2.83
N TRP A 152 -28.07 6.83 2.19
CA TRP A 152 -27.98 8.29 2.14
C TRP A 152 -29.16 8.92 1.39
N ILE A 153 -29.55 8.38 0.22
CA ILE A 153 -30.74 8.83 -0.53
C ILE A 153 -32.01 8.69 0.31
N ILE A 154 -32.17 7.57 0.99
CA ILE A 154 -33.33 7.31 1.86
C ILE A 154 -33.37 8.34 2.99
N TYR A 155 -32.24 8.58 3.65
CA TYR A 155 -32.14 9.58 4.72
C TYR A 155 -32.46 11.00 4.24
N ALA A 156 -31.93 11.40 3.08
CA ALA A 156 -32.19 12.71 2.49
C ALA A 156 -33.68 12.90 2.14
N LYS A 157 -34.34 11.87 1.60
CA LYS A 157 -35.78 11.90 1.30
C LYS A 157 -36.66 11.92 2.55
N ILE A 158 -36.27 11.22 3.62
CA ILE A 158 -37.00 11.26 4.90
C ILE A 158 -36.90 12.66 5.51
N ARG A 159 -35.70 13.26 5.48
CA ARG A 159 -35.48 14.61 6.00
C ARG A 159 -36.30 15.68 5.28
N GLN A 160 -36.46 15.58 3.95
CA GLN A 160 -37.30 16.51 3.16
C GLN A 160 -38.81 16.37 3.39
N LYS A 161 -39.28 15.27 4.00
CA LYS A 161 -40.71 15.07 4.31
C LYS A 161 -41.08 15.51 5.74
N LEU A 162 -40.08 15.69 6.61
CA LEU A 162 -40.27 16.04 8.02
C LEU A 162 -40.10 17.54 8.29
N PHE A 163 -39.71 18.32 7.29
CA PHE A 163 -39.58 19.78 7.31
C PHE A 163 -40.21 20.34 6.03
#